data_AF-A0A183I901-F1
#
_entry.id   AF-A0A183I901-F1
#
_cell.length_a   1.000
_cell.length_b   1.000
_cell.length_c   1.000
_cell.angle_alpha   90.00
_cell.angle_beta   90.00
_cell.angle_gamma   90.00
#
_symmetry.space_group_name_H-M   'P 1'
#
loop_
_entity.id
_entity.type
_entity.pdbx_description
1 polymer ?
#
loop_
_entity_poly.entity_id
_entity_poly.type
_entity_poly.pdbx_seq_one_letter_code
_entity_poly.pdbx_strand_id
1 'polypeptide(L)'
;LFSGWYRECGIIPHTTDIDIAILASEYTSSIEKTFRNDDRMKLYWILGKVASIKGTESPDDSLELSVYMNDVKYDVFTLYDSGDSSWVGGMVVQTKTKLRWTYPKLKGLCSAELLGELFYVPCNSLEFITTDYGSTWFKVFHTSKYVWHKSGSNIKTVGKWTDKEWPYVYQLFN
;
A
#
# COMPACT_ATOMS: atom_id res chain seq x y z
N LEU A 1 4.03 2.91 8.98
CA LEU A 1 4.81 1.89 9.73
C LEU A 1 6.31 1.85 9.36
N PHE A 2 6.63 1.62 8.07
CA PHE A 2 8.00 1.36 7.59
C PHE A 2 9.06 2.43 7.94
N SER A 3 8.74 3.72 7.74
CA SER A 3 9.64 4.82 8.10
C SER A 3 9.81 4.96 9.62
N GLY A 4 8.76 4.68 10.40
CA GLY A 4 8.82 4.69 11.87
C GLY A 4 9.76 3.62 12.40
N TRP A 5 9.66 2.40 11.86
CA TRP A 5 10.59 1.34 12.22
C TRP A 5 12.05 1.73 11.90
N TYR A 6 12.30 2.17 10.66
CA TYR A 6 13.67 2.45 10.20
C TYR A 6 14.31 3.67 10.89
N ARG A 7 13.52 4.69 11.20
CA ARG A 7 14.00 5.96 11.78
C ARG A 7 13.90 6.02 13.30
N GLU A 8 12.82 5.50 13.86
CA GLU A 8 12.41 5.72 15.26
C GLU A 8 12.32 4.42 16.07
N CYS A 9 12.67 3.26 15.47
CA CYS A 9 12.55 1.94 16.09
C CYS A 9 11.13 1.67 16.64
N GLY A 10 10.11 2.25 16.02
CA GLY A 10 8.77 2.33 16.58
C GLY A 10 7.68 2.66 15.56
N ILE A 11 6.47 2.87 16.06
CA ILE A 11 5.37 3.44 15.28
C ILE A 11 5.44 4.96 15.44
N ILE A 12 5.29 5.69 14.33
CA ILE A 12 5.26 7.17 14.35
C ILE A 12 4.04 7.60 15.18
N PRO A 13 4.21 8.29 16.34
CA PRO A 13 3.11 8.51 17.30
C PRO A 13 1.94 9.33 16.75
N HIS A 14 2.19 10.11 15.71
CA HIS A 14 1.22 11.01 15.08
C HIS A 14 0.67 10.49 13.75
N THR A 15 0.82 9.20 13.44
CA THR A 15 0.11 8.54 12.33
C THR A 15 -1.21 7.93 12.82
N THR A 16 -2.20 7.80 11.94
CA THR A 16 -3.55 7.32 12.29
C THR A 16 -3.90 5.97 11.67
N ASP A 17 -3.03 5.46 10.82
CA ASP A 17 -3.20 4.28 9.98
C ASP A 17 -1.89 3.48 9.86
N ILE A 18 -2.03 2.26 9.36
CA ILE A 18 -0.93 1.34 9.11
C ILE A 18 -0.93 0.94 7.63
N ASP A 19 0.11 1.33 6.91
CA ASP A 19 0.36 0.83 5.55
C ASP A 19 1.22 -0.44 5.59
N ILE A 20 0.75 -1.48 4.90
CA ILE A 20 1.53 -2.68 4.58
C ILE A 20 1.41 -3.00 3.09
N ALA A 21 2.33 -3.81 2.57
CA ALA A 21 2.28 -4.25 1.19
C ALA A 21 2.35 -5.78 1.11
N ILE A 22 1.59 -6.34 0.16
CA ILE A 22 1.73 -7.72 -0.30
C ILE A 22 2.38 -7.72 -1.69
N LEU A 23 3.15 -8.76 -2.01
CA LEU A 23 3.67 -8.92 -3.36
C LEU A 23 2.52 -9.31 -4.29
N ALA A 24 2.40 -8.67 -5.45
CA ALA A 24 1.40 -9.02 -6.46
C ALA A 24 1.45 -10.51 -6.83
N SER A 25 2.65 -11.09 -6.86
CA SER A 25 2.90 -12.52 -7.12
C SER A 25 2.42 -13.47 -6.03
N GLU A 26 2.19 -12.97 -4.82
CA GLU A 26 1.72 -13.74 -3.66
C GLU A 26 0.23 -13.51 -3.38
N TYR A 27 -0.41 -12.62 -4.14
CA TYR A 27 -1.85 -12.41 -4.00
C TYR A 27 -2.62 -13.67 -4.36
N THR A 28 -3.61 -13.98 -3.53
CA THR A 28 -4.61 -15.00 -3.82
C THR A 28 -5.98 -14.52 -3.39
N SER A 29 -7.04 -15.08 -3.98
CA SER A 29 -8.42 -14.74 -3.59
C SER A 29 -8.76 -15.10 -2.15
N SER A 30 -7.94 -15.90 -1.45
CA SER A 30 -8.13 -16.17 -0.03
C SER A 30 -7.81 -14.96 0.85
N ILE A 31 -6.95 -14.04 0.41
CA ILE A 31 -6.66 -12.79 1.15
C ILE A 31 -7.94 -11.96 1.26
N GLU A 32 -8.56 -11.67 0.11
CA GLU A 32 -9.83 -10.93 0.07
C GLU A 32 -10.92 -11.65 0.87
N LYS A 33 -11.07 -12.97 0.69
CA LYS A 33 -12.04 -13.76 1.46
C LYS A 33 -11.79 -13.70 2.97
N THR A 34 -10.54 -13.64 3.41
CA THR A 34 -10.21 -13.52 4.83
C THR A 34 -10.68 -12.16 5.36
N PHE A 35 -10.34 -11.07 4.66
CA PHE A 35 -10.78 -9.73 5.07
C PHE A 35 -12.29 -9.53 5.05
N ARG A 36 -13.01 -10.27 4.20
CA ARG A 36 -14.48 -10.25 4.16
C ARG A 36 -15.16 -11.02 5.29
N ASN A 37 -14.52 -12.07 5.81
CA ASN A 37 -15.17 -13.05 6.68
C ASN A 37 -14.57 -13.14 8.09
N ASP A 38 -13.47 -12.45 8.37
CA ASP A 38 -12.87 -12.43 9.71
C ASP A 38 -13.55 -11.38 10.58
N ASP A 39 -14.29 -11.82 11.61
CA ASP A 39 -15.04 -10.93 12.52
C ASP A 39 -14.18 -9.95 13.32
N ARG A 40 -12.85 -10.13 13.34
CA ARG A 40 -11.90 -9.19 13.98
C ARG A 40 -11.56 -8.00 13.09
N MET A 41 -11.88 -8.10 11.81
CA MET A 41 -11.60 -7.12 10.79
C MET A 41 -12.90 -6.59 10.21
N LYS A 42 -12.96 -5.29 9.97
CA LYS A 42 -14.05 -4.68 9.21
C LYS A 42 -13.50 -4.20 7.88
N LEU A 43 -13.79 -4.93 6.80
CA LEU A 43 -13.47 -4.47 5.45
C LEU A 43 -14.12 -3.09 5.22
N TYR A 44 -13.30 -2.12 4.81
CA TYR A 44 -13.71 -0.75 4.53
C TYR A 44 -13.90 -0.54 3.03
N TRP A 45 -12.86 -0.84 2.25
CA TRP A 45 -12.97 -0.78 0.80
C TRP A 45 -12.05 -1.78 0.10
N ILE A 46 -12.37 -2.00 -1.17
CA ILE A 46 -11.48 -2.62 -2.15
C ILE A 46 -11.34 -1.62 -3.29
N LEU A 47 -10.10 -1.27 -3.59
CA LEU A 47 -9.75 -0.38 -4.68
C LEU A 47 -8.92 -1.14 -5.71
N GLY A 48 -8.96 -0.68 -6.96
CA GLY A 48 -8.11 -1.18 -8.04
C GLY A 48 -8.66 -2.42 -8.72
N LYS A 49 -7.88 -2.95 -9.66
CA LYS A 49 -8.31 -3.98 -10.58
C LYS A 49 -7.62 -5.31 -10.27
N VAL A 50 -8.45 -6.34 -10.14
CA VAL A 50 -8.04 -7.75 -10.18
C VAL A 50 -8.41 -8.31 -11.55
N ALA A 51 -7.45 -8.82 -12.29
CA ALA A 51 -7.71 -9.55 -13.52
C ALA A 51 -8.00 -11.01 -13.20
N SER A 52 -9.16 -11.48 -13.62
CA SER A 52 -9.46 -12.91 -13.68
C SER A 52 -8.90 -13.47 -14.99
N ILE A 53 -7.85 -14.29 -14.90
CA ILE A 53 -7.37 -15.14 -15.98
C ILE A 53 -7.91 -16.55 -15.71
N LYS A 54 -8.16 -17.39 -16.72
CA LYS A 54 -8.79 -18.71 -16.52
C LYS A 54 -8.13 -19.48 -15.35
N GLY A 55 -8.89 -19.66 -14.27
CA GLY A 55 -8.46 -20.38 -13.07
C GLY A 55 -7.60 -19.59 -12.05
N THR A 56 -7.28 -18.32 -12.29
CA THR A 56 -6.45 -17.49 -11.39
C THR A 56 -6.92 -16.03 -11.34
N GLU A 57 -6.95 -15.46 -10.14
CA GLU A 57 -7.16 -14.02 -9.92
C GLU A 57 -5.80 -13.40 -9.60
N SER A 58 -5.39 -12.41 -10.39
CA SER A 58 -4.13 -11.68 -10.19
C SER A 58 -4.42 -10.19 -10.12
N PRO A 59 -3.86 -9.44 -9.16
CA PRO A 59 -3.95 -8.00 -9.18
C PRO A 59 -3.28 -7.50 -10.46
N ASP A 60 -3.97 -6.63 -11.19
CA ASP A 60 -3.53 -6.08 -12.48
C ASP A 60 -3.14 -4.62 -12.31
N ASP A 61 -3.91 -3.87 -11.51
CA ASP A 61 -3.70 -2.43 -11.42
C ASP A 61 -4.21 -1.81 -10.11
N SER A 62 -3.26 -1.32 -9.29
CA SER A 62 -3.52 -0.49 -8.12
C SER A 62 -4.44 -1.12 -7.06
N LEU A 63 -4.34 -2.44 -6.85
CA LEU A 63 -5.12 -3.13 -5.83
C LEU A 63 -4.70 -2.65 -4.42
N GLU A 64 -5.69 -2.20 -3.66
CA GLU A 64 -5.61 -1.87 -2.24
C GLU A 64 -6.81 -2.48 -1.52
N LEU A 65 -6.55 -3.16 -0.41
CA LEU A 65 -7.57 -3.68 0.49
C LEU A 65 -7.42 -2.94 1.81
N SER A 66 -8.47 -2.24 2.26
CA SER A 66 -8.41 -1.57 3.55
C SER A 66 -9.38 -2.15 4.54
N VAL A 67 -8.90 -2.39 5.74
CA VAL A 67 -9.67 -2.96 6.85
C VAL A 67 -9.50 -2.11 8.10
N TYR A 68 -10.50 -2.11 8.97
CA TYR A 68 -10.35 -1.62 10.34
C TYR A 68 -10.17 -2.78 11.30
N MET A 69 -9.24 -2.64 12.23
CA MET A 69 -9.08 -3.52 13.39
C MET A 69 -8.90 -2.63 14.62
N ASN A 70 -9.75 -2.81 15.64
CA ASN A 70 -9.73 -1.97 16.86
C ASN A 70 -9.65 -0.46 16.56
N ASP A 71 -10.51 0.01 15.64
CA ASP A 71 -10.58 1.41 15.17
C ASP A 71 -9.32 1.97 14.47
N VAL A 72 -8.31 1.14 14.22
CA VAL A 72 -7.14 1.49 13.41
C VAL A 72 -7.35 1.01 11.98
N LYS A 73 -7.14 1.91 11.01
CA LYS A 73 -7.21 1.57 9.58
C LYS A 73 -5.88 0.93 9.14
N TYR A 74 -5.99 -0.19 8.44
CA TYR A 74 -4.88 -0.88 7.80
C TYR A 74 -5.10 -0.82 6.30
N ASP A 75 -4.16 -0.20 5.60
CA ASP A 75 -4.14 -0.11 4.13
C ASP A 75 -3.16 -1.15 3.59
N VAL A 76 -3.70 -2.19 2.95
CA VAL A 76 -2.93 -3.29 2.38
C VAL A 76 -2.78 -3.05 0.89
N PHE A 77 -1.63 -2.47 0.53
CA PHE A 77 -1.27 -2.18 -0.85
C PHE A 77 -0.70 -3.40 -1.56
N THR A 78 -0.75 -3.38 -2.89
CA THR A 78 -0.06 -4.37 -3.72
C THR A 78 1.23 -3.78 -4.29
N LEU A 79 2.36 -4.47 -4.04
CA LEU A 79 3.66 -4.18 -4.65
C LEU A 79 3.83 -5.02 -5.92
N TYR A 80 3.91 -4.36 -7.06
CA TYR A 80 4.05 -4.97 -8.37
C TYR A 80 5.49 -4.99 -8.82
N ASP A 81 5.88 -6.08 -9.46
CA ASP A 81 7.15 -6.18 -10.18
C ASP A 81 7.02 -5.62 -11.60
N SER A 82 7.98 -4.80 -12.03
CA SER A 82 8.03 -4.23 -13.37
C SER A 82 9.40 -4.43 -14.03
N GLY A 83 10.07 -5.56 -13.77
CA GLY A 83 11.38 -5.87 -14.34
C GLY A 83 12.49 -5.19 -13.55
N ASP A 84 12.87 -3.97 -13.93
CA ASP A 84 13.96 -3.20 -13.32
C ASP A 84 13.51 -2.29 -12.17
N SER A 85 12.21 -2.31 -11.87
CA SER A 85 11.61 -1.49 -10.82
C SER A 85 10.46 -2.24 -10.15
N SER A 86 10.00 -1.69 -9.04
CA SER A 86 8.77 -2.11 -8.39
C SER A 86 7.82 -0.92 -8.31
N TRP A 87 6.53 -1.13 -8.15
CA TRP A 87 5.59 -0.01 -7.99
C TRP A 87 4.39 -0.37 -7.13
N VAL A 88 3.83 0.65 -6.49
CA VAL A 88 2.55 0.59 -5.77
C VAL A 88 1.59 1.55 -6.45
N GLY A 89 0.34 1.12 -6.61
CA GLY A 89 -0.73 1.97 -7.12
C GLY A 89 -1.59 2.52 -5.99
N GLY A 90 -2.29 3.61 -6.27
CA GLY A 90 -3.33 4.15 -5.42
C GLY A 90 -4.30 4.98 -6.24
N MET A 91 -5.36 5.49 -5.61
CA MET A 91 -6.30 6.35 -6.31
C MET A 91 -6.95 7.42 -5.45
N VAL A 92 -7.21 8.58 -6.06
CA VAL A 92 -8.05 9.62 -5.45
C VAL A 92 -9.49 9.36 -5.86
N VAL A 93 -10.28 8.80 -4.93
CA VAL A 93 -11.64 8.32 -5.19
C VAL A 93 -12.54 9.43 -5.76
N GLN A 94 -12.49 10.64 -5.18
CA GLN A 94 -13.35 11.76 -5.59
C GLN A 94 -13.17 12.16 -7.05
N THR A 95 -11.97 11.98 -7.61
CA THR A 95 -11.62 12.40 -8.97
C THR A 95 -11.33 11.23 -9.90
N LYS A 96 -11.53 9.98 -9.42
CA LYS A 96 -11.19 8.72 -10.08
C LYS A 96 -9.74 8.68 -10.61
N THR A 97 -8.84 9.43 -9.97
CA THR A 97 -7.47 9.62 -10.47
C THR A 97 -6.57 8.49 -10.01
N LYS A 98 -5.80 7.91 -10.94
CA LYS A 98 -4.83 6.85 -10.68
C LYS A 98 -3.47 7.45 -10.33
N LEU A 99 -2.90 6.96 -9.24
CA LEU A 99 -1.61 7.36 -8.70
C LEU A 99 -0.67 6.15 -8.74
N ARG A 100 0.62 6.42 -8.94
CA ARG A 100 1.68 5.41 -8.90
C ARG A 100 2.89 5.95 -8.17
N TRP A 101 3.43 5.13 -7.28
CA TRP A 101 4.76 5.28 -6.68
C TRP A 101 5.68 4.22 -7.29
N THR A 102 6.80 4.64 -7.83
CA THR A 102 7.77 3.74 -8.46
C THR A 102 9.02 3.62 -7.60
N TYR A 103 9.36 2.42 -7.20
CA TYR A 103 10.48 2.09 -6.33
C TYR A 103 11.60 1.41 -7.14
N PRO A 104 12.84 1.43 -6.61
CA PRO A 104 13.88 0.52 -7.07
C PRO A 104 13.39 -0.93 -7.04
N LYS A 105 14.02 -1.78 -7.87
CA LYS A 105 13.76 -3.22 -7.83
C LYS A 105 13.91 -3.75 -6.41
N LEU A 106 12.90 -4.48 -5.94
CA LEU A 106 12.97 -5.23 -4.69
C LEU A 106 14.11 -6.26 -4.77
N LYS A 107 15.13 -6.13 -3.91
CA LYS A 107 16.29 -7.05 -3.87
C LYS A 107 16.04 -8.32 -3.04
N GLY A 108 14.82 -8.48 -2.53
CA GLY A 108 14.41 -9.54 -1.61
C GLY A 108 13.72 -8.97 -0.37
N LEU A 109 13.12 -9.87 0.41
CA LEU A 109 12.56 -9.57 1.72
C LEU A 109 13.54 -9.98 2.82
N CYS A 110 13.75 -9.07 3.76
CA CYS A 110 14.57 -9.26 4.95
C CYS A 110 13.68 -9.22 6.18
N SER A 111 14.05 -9.94 7.23
CA SER A 111 13.33 -9.89 8.50
C SER A 111 13.71 -8.64 9.29
N ALA A 112 12.73 -8.03 9.92
CA ALA A 112 12.86 -6.91 10.83
C ALA A 112 12.05 -7.18 12.10
N GLU A 113 12.46 -6.56 13.20
CA GLU A 113 11.72 -6.59 14.47
C GLU A 113 11.17 -5.20 14.77
N LEU A 114 9.90 -5.14 15.18
CA LEU A 114 9.24 -3.93 15.66
C LEU A 114 8.38 -4.28 16.87
N LEU A 115 8.73 -3.71 18.03
CA LEU A 115 8.01 -3.94 19.29
C LEU A 115 7.91 -5.42 19.68
N GLY A 116 8.95 -6.21 19.39
CA GLY A 116 8.98 -7.66 19.68
C GLY A 116 8.33 -8.55 18.61
N GLU A 117 7.71 -7.96 17.57
CA GLU A 117 7.10 -8.71 16.47
C GLU A 117 8.00 -8.73 15.24
N LEU A 118 8.08 -9.89 14.58
CA LEU A 118 8.80 -10.05 13.33
C LEU A 118 7.92 -9.70 12.14
N PHE A 119 8.48 -8.95 11.20
CA PHE A 119 7.83 -8.61 9.94
C PHE A 119 8.86 -8.53 8.81
N TYR A 120 8.38 -8.51 7.57
CA TYR A 120 9.24 -8.41 6.39
C TYR A 120 9.37 -6.98 5.91
N VAL A 121 10.58 -6.63 5.49
CA VAL A 121 10.93 -5.36 4.86
C VAL A 121 11.73 -5.59 3.58
N PRO A 122 11.75 -4.64 2.62
CA PRO A 122 12.70 -4.70 1.52
C PRO A 122 14.13 -4.78 2.04
N CYS A 123 14.95 -5.70 1.54
CA CYS A 123 16.37 -5.76 1.93
C CYS A 123 17.12 -4.47 1.58
N ASN A 124 16.70 -3.76 0.52
CA ASN A 124 17.14 -2.41 0.19
C ASN A 124 16.24 -1.31 0.80
N SER A 125 15.93 -1.44 2.11
CA SER A 125 14.97 -0.57 2.81
C SER A 125 15.28 0.93 2.65
N LEU A 126 16.53 1.33 2.80
CA LEU A 126 16.93 2.74 2.70
C LEU A 126 16.68 3.33 1.30
N GLU A 127 16.85 2.52 0.25
CA GLU A 127 16.58 2.96 -1.12
C GLU A 127 15.07 3.25 -1.28
N PHE A 128 14.20 2.35 -0.81
CA PHE A 128 12.74 2.55 -0.84
C PHE A 128 12.32 3.80 -0.04
N ILE A 129 12.84 3.97 1.18
CA ILE A 129 12.53 5.13 2.04
C ILE A 129 13.01 6.44 1.39
N THR A 130 14.23 6.45 0.85
CA THR A 130 14.79 7.65 0.21
C THR A 130 14.04 7.99 -1.08
N THR A 131 13.52 7.00 -1.79
CA THR A 131 12.66 7.24 -2.96
C THR A 131 11.38 7.99 -2.56
N ASP A 132 10.69 7.58 -1.49
CA ASP A 132 9.43 8.22 -1.08
C ASP A 132 9.61 9.62 -0.47
N TYR A 133 10.59 9.76 0.43
CA TYR A 133 10.74 10.94 1.27
C TYR A 133 11.92 11.84 0.86
N GLY A 134 12.68 11.45 -0.16
CA GLY A 134 13.83 12.18 -0.69
C GLY A 134 15.05 12.15 0.24
N SER A 135 16.02 13.02 -0.05
CA SER A 135 17.28 13.12 0.70
C SER A 135 17.10 13.56 2.16
N THR A 136 15.92 14.07 2.52
CA THR A 136 15.57 14.49 3.88
C THR A 136 14.65 13.52 4.60
N TRP A 137 14.62 12.23 4.20
CA TRP A 137 13.77 11.19 4.78
C TRP A 137 13.87 11.05 6.32
N PHE A 138 15.01 11.45 6.89
CA PHE A 138 15.28 11.41 8.32
C PHE A 138 14.61 12.56 9.09
N LYS A 139 14.06 13.57 8.41
CA LYS A 139 13.33 14.65 9.05
C LYS A 139 11.91 14.21 9.41
N VAL A 140 11.48 14.52 10.63
CA VAL A 140 10.10 14.29 11.05
C VAL A 140 9.20 15.33 10.39
N PHE A 141 8.21 14.85 9.63
CA PHE A 141 7.12 15.65 9.12
C PHE A 141 5.87 15.37 9.97
N HIS A 142 5.23 16.42 10.46
CA HIS A 142 3.99 16.28 11.21
C HIS A 142 2.87 15.86 10.26
N THR A 143 2.15 14.78 10.58
CA THR A 143 1.11 14.19 9.72
C THR A 143 0.03 15.19 9.34
N SER A 144 -0.29 16.16 10.21
CA SER A 144 -1.25 17.22 9.89
C SER A 144 -0.85 18.12 8.71
N LYS A 145 0.42 18.09 8.29
CA LYS A 145 0.96 18.82 7.14
C LYS A 145 1.28 17.89 5.96
N TYR A 146 1.11 16.58 6.14
CA TYR A 146 1.40 15.58 5.12
C TYR A 146 0.11 15.22 4.37
N VAL A 147 0.11 15.48 3.07
CA VAL A 147 -0.97 15.10 2.16
C VAL A 147 -0.47 13.92 1.34
N TRP A 148 -0.92 12.71 1.63
CA TRP A 148 -0.40 11.46 1.05
C TRP A 148 -0.28 11.49 -0.48
N HIS A 149 -1.23 12.12 -1.18
CA HIS A 149 -1.26 12.19 -2.65
C HIS A 149 -0.52 13.41 -3.24
N LYS A 150 0.22 14.19 -2.43
CA LYS A 150 0.91 15.41 -2.90
C LYS A 150 2.28 15.64 -2.26
N SER A 151 2.47 15.24 -1.02
CA SER A 151 3.65 15.56 -0.23
C SER A 151 4.86 14.70 -0.55
N GLY A 152 4.66 13.45 -1.01
CA GLY A 152 5.75 12.55 -1.39
C GLY A 152 6.38 12.94 -2.73
N SER A 153 7.70 12.78 -2.86
CA SER A 153 8.44 13.10 -4.09
C SER A 153 8.26 12.06 -5.21
N ASN A 154 7.81 10.85 -4.85
CA ASN A 154 7.72 9.70 -5.77
C ASN A 154 6.32 9.48 -6.36
N ILE A 155 5.40 10.43 -6.23
CA ILE A 155 4.04 10.24 -6.71
C ILE A 155 3.86 10.72 -8.14
N LYS A 156 3.23 9.89 -8.98
CA LYS A 156 2.86 10.24 -10.35
C LYS A 156 1.37 9.98 -10.60
N THR A 157 0.71 10.93 -11.24
CA THR A 157 -0.61 10.68 -11.84
C THR A 157 -0.42 9.90 -13.14
N VAL A 158 -1.01 8.71 -13.22
CA VAL A 158 -0.84 7.79 -14.38
C VAL A 158 -2.11 7.57 -15.18
N GLY A 159 -3.20 8.26 -14.82
CA GLY A 159 -4.45 8.23 -15.58
C GLY A 159 -5.68 8.46 -14.70
N LYS A 160 -6.83 8.08 -15.23
CA LYS A 160 -8.11 8.06 -14.53
C LYS A 160 -8.87 6.78 -14.84
N TRP A 161 -9.62 6.27 -13.88
CA TRP A 161 -10.57 5.20 -14.14
C TRP A 161 -11.74 5.73 -14.95
N THR A 162 -12.15 4.98 -15.97
CA THR A 162 -13.34 5.30 -16.74
C THR A 162 -14.61 4.99 -15.95
N ASP A 163 -15.73 5.60 -16.34
CA ASP A 163 -17.03 5.30 -15.73
C ASP A 163 -17.43 3.82 -15.89
N LYS A 164 -16.94 3.16 -16.95
CA LYS A 164 -17.17 1.73 -17.19
C LYS A 164 -16.38 0.85 -16.23
N GLU A 165 -15.16 1.23 -15.87
CA GLU A 165 -14.31 0.48 -14.93
C GLU A 165 -14.72 0.72 -13.47
N TRP A 166 -15.24 1.91 -13.16
CA TRP A 166 -15.49 2.36 -11.79
C TRP A 166 -16.23 1.35 -10.88
N PRO A 167 -17.32 0.69 -11.32
CA PRO A 167 -18.04 -0.27 -10.48
C PRO A 167 -17.22 -1.51 -10.09
N TYR A 168 -16.14 -1.80 -10.82
CA TYR A 168 -15.30 -2.97 -10.61
C TYR A 168 -14.03 -2.66 -9.82
N VAL A 169 -13.60 -1.39 -9.81
CA VAL A 169 -12.34 -0.95 -9.18
C VAL A 169 -12.55 -0.12 -7.92
N TYR A 170 -13.80 0.10 -7.52
CA TYR A 170 -14.16 0.79 -6.29
C TYR A 170 -15.35 0.07 -5.64
N GLN A 171 -15.09 -0.60 -4.53
CA GLN A 171 -16.10 -1.25 -3.71
C GLN A 171 -15.98 -0.72 -2.28
N LEU A 172 -17.04 -0.09 -1.77
CA LEU A 172 -17.11 0.42 -0.41
C LEU A 172 -17.98 -0.50 0.45
N PHE A 173 -17.54 -0.78 1.67
CA PHE A 173 -18.19 -1.64 2.64
C PHE A 173 -18.54 -0.84 3.91
N ASN A 174 -19.69 -1.15 4.51
CA ASN A 174 -20.27 -0.39 5.62
C ASN A 174 -20.06 -1.06 6.98
#